data_AF-S6B0L2-F1
#
_entry.id   AF-S6B0L2-F1
#
_cell.length_a   1.000
_cell.length_b   1.000
_cell.length_c   1.000
_cell.angle_alpha   90.00
_cell.angle_beta   90.00
_cell.angle_gamma   90.00
#
_symmetry.space_group_name_H-M   'P 1'
#
loop_
_entity.id
_entity.type
_entity.pdbx_description
1 polymer ?
#
loop_
_entity_poly.entity_id
_entity_poly.type
_entity_poly.pdbx_seq_one_letter_code
_entity_poly.pdbx_strand_id
1 'polypeptide(L)'
;MVTILGQHMDTYNTMDISLLDNPTAATALYYRICKNKTAYYTFFLPISLGMFISEIDEHNINYRKLESVSSLLGHLFQAQDDYLDCYSDPSFSGKDGTDIQTRKCTWLLATALHICNKSQRQRLKENIGIDDPHSVSVVKGIYDDLQIPRLFKVYTQDLKSKIQR
;
A
#
# COMPACT_ATOMS: atom_id res chain seq x y z
N MET A 1 7.72 -12.18 14.13
CA MET A 1 6.59 -11.41 14.72
C MET A 1 6.18 -10.17 13.92
N VAL A 2 7.08 -9.49 13.20
CA VAL A 2 6.78 -8.22 12.51
C VAL A 2 5.69 -8.34 11.44
N THR A 3 5.75 -9.37 10.58
CA THR A 3 4.73 -9.61 9.54
C THR A 3 3.33 -9.83 10.11
N ILE A 4 3.22 -10.54 11.23
CA ILE A 4 1.92 -10.80 11.89
C ILE A 4 1.32 -9.48 12.39
N LEU A 5 2.13 -8.59 12.95
CA LEU A 5 1.68 -7.24 13.34
C LEU A 5 1.23 -6.43 12.11
N GLY A 6 1.96 -6.52 11.00
CA GLY A 6 1.55 -5.92 9.73
C GLY A 6 0.20 -6.43 9.24
N GLN A 7 -0.01 -7.75 9.28
CA GLN A 7 -1.26 -8.39 8.89
C GLN A 7 -2.43 -8.01 9.81
N HIS A 8 -2.17 -7.89 11.12
CA HIS A 8 -3.17 -7.39 12.06
C HIS A 8 -3.59 -5.96 11.72
N MET A 9 -2.63 -5.08 11.44
CA MET A 9 -2.92 -3.69 11.03
C MET A 9 -3.75 -3.64 9.74
N ASP A 10 -3.39 -4.46 8.75
CA ASP A 10 -4.08 -4.58 7.45
C ASP A 10 -5.51 -5.14 7.53
N THR A 11 -5.83 -5.84 8.62
CA THR A 11 -7.12 -6.53 8.79
C THR A 11 -8.05 -5.79 9.75
N TYR A 12 -7.52 -5.29 10.86
CA TYR A 12 -8.32 -4.71 11.94
C TYR A 12 -8.22 -3.20 12.02
N ASN A 13 -7.00 -2.64 11.93
CA ASN A 13 -6.84 -1.18 12.06
C ASN A 13 -7.48 -0.43 10.87
N THR A 14 -7.54 -1.05 9.69
CA THR A 14 -8.22 -0.50 8.51
C THR A 14 -9.73 -0.33 8.71
N MET A 15 -10.32 -1.01 9.70
CA MET A 15 -11.76 -0.99 9.95
C MET A 15 -12.21 0.26 10.72
N ASP A 16 -11.29 1.04 11.28
CA ASP A 16 -11.58 2.32 11.92
C ASP A 16 -12.11 3.32 10.87
N ILE A 17 -13.42 3.60 10.95
CA ILE A 17 -14.13 4.48 10.01
C ILE A 17 -13.57 5.92 10.05
N SER A 18 -12.98 6.35 11.18
CA SER A 18 -12.42 7.70 11.31
C SER A 18 -11.27 7.96 10.32
N LEU A 19 -10.63 6.91 9.80
CA LEU A 19 -9.60 7.01 8.76
C LEU A 19 -10.13 7.65 7.48
N LEU A 20 -11.42 7.48 7.15
CA LEU A 20 -12.04 8.09 5.96
C LEU A 20 -12.20 9.61 6.08
N ASP A 21 -12.04 10.16 7.29
CA ASP A 21 -12.03 11.60 7.58
C ASP A 21 -10.65 12.14 7.91
N ASN A 22 -9.65 11.26 8.06
CA ASN A 22 -8.29 11.64 8.44
C ASN A 22 -7.27 11.08 7.44
N PRO A 23 -7.04 11.77 6.30
CA PRO A 23 -6.13 11.31 5.26
C PRO A 23 -4.69 11.08 5.75
N THR A 24 -4.24 11.91 6.70
CA THR A 24 -2.92 11.79 7.33
C THR A 24 -2.81 10.50 8.14
N ALA A 25 -3.82 10.17 8.95
CA ALA A 25 -3.85 8.91 9.71
C ALA A 25 -3.94 7.69 8.79
N ALA A 26 -4.75 7.75 7.73
CA ALA A 26 -4.84 6.70 6.72
C ALA A 26 -3.48 6.45 6.05
N THR A 27 -2.77 7.51 5.65
CA THR A 27 -1.44 7.42 5.06
C THR A 27 -0.41 6.83 6.05
N ALA A 28 -0.45 7.28 7.31
CA ALA A 28 0.44 6.77 8.34
C ALA A 28 0.20 5.28 8.62
N LEU A 29 -1.07 4.84 8.63
CA LEU A 29 -1.41 3.43 8.76
C LEU A 29 -0.92 2.64 7.54
N TYR A 30 -1.16 3.13 6.33
CA TYR A 30 -0.68 2.51 5.10
C TYR A 30 0.84 2.28 5.10
N TYR A 31 1.63 3.29 5.47
CA TYR A 31 3.09 3.16 5.56
C TYR A 31 3.53 2.15 6.62
N ARG A 32 2.83 2.09 7.76
CA ARG A 32 3.08 1.07 8.77
C ARG A 32 2.74 -0.33 8.26
N ILE A 33 1.66 -0.50 7.50
CA ILE A 33 1.31 -1.78 6.88
C ILE A 33 2.42 -2.17 5.91
N CYS A 34 2.80 -1.30 4.96
CA CYS A 34 3.87 -1.57 3.99
C CYS A 34 5.18 -2.01 4.67
N LYS A 35 5.59 -1.27 5.71
CA LYS A 35 6.82 -1.59 6.46
C LYS A 35 6.71 -2.96 7.12
N ASN A 36 5.64 -3.22 7.87
CA ASN A 36 5.58 -4.40 8.72
C ASN A 36 5.11 -5.67 7.98
N LYS A 37 4.10 -5.54 7.11
CA LYS A 37 3.51 -6.65 6.35
C LYS A 37 4.43 -7.09 5.22
N THR A 38 5.13 -6.16 4.56
CA THR A 38 5.78 -6.43 3.27
C THR A 38 7.30 -6.21 3.33
N ALA A 39 7.77 -5.02 3.74
CA ALA A 39 9.20 -4.67 3.64
C ALA A 39 10.13 -5.66 4.35
N TYR A 40 9.79 -6.07 5.59
CA TYR A 40 10.69 -6.88 6.39
C TYR A 40 10.91 -8.29 5.84
N TYR A 41 9.84 -9.01 5.50
CA TYR A 41 9.98 -10.40 5.07
C TYR A 41 10.33 -10.53 3.58
N THR A 42 9.86 -9.59 2.74
CA THR A 42 10.09 -9.63 1.29
C THR A 42 11.47 -9.15 0.89
N PHE A 43 12.02 -8.13 1.56
CA PHE A 43 13.27 -7.49 1.16
C PHE A 43 14.35 -7.56 2.24
N PHE A 44 14.04 -7.09 3.46
CA PHE A 44 15.05 -6.99 4.51
C PHE A 44 15.63 -8.36 4.89
N LEU A 45 14.76 -9.31 5.26
CA LEU A 45 15.14 -10.63 5.74
C LEU A 45 15.97 -11.46 4.74
N PRO A 46 15.57 -11.61 3.45
CA PRO A 46 16.37 -12.39 2.51
C PRO A 46 17.74 -11.77 2.24
N ILE A 47 17.83 -10.43 2.17
CA ILE A 47 19.12 -9.75 1.95
C ILE A 47 19.98 -9.84 3.21
N SER A 48 19.41 -9.61 4.41
CA SER A 48 20.14 -9.72 5.67
C SER A 48 20.66 -11.14 5.90
N LEU A 49 19.89 -12.16 5.51
CA LEU A 49 20.33 -13.55 5.57
C LEU A 49 21.53 -13.81 4.63
N GLY A 50 21.50 -13.26 3.41
CA GLY A 50 22.64 -13.33 2.49
C GLY A 50 23.89 -12.64 3.05
N MET A 51 23.72 -11.47 3.68
CA MET A 51 24.81 -10.76 4.36
C MET A 51 25.39 -11.58 5.52
N PHE A 52 24.52 -12.19 6.33
CA PHE A 52 24.91 -13.03 7.46
C PHE A 52 25.71 -14.27 7.00
N ILE A 53 25.22 -15.00 5.99
CA ILE A 53 25.92 -16.17 5.43
C ILE A 53 27.27 -15.78 4.80
N SER A 54 27.38 -14.56 4.30
CA SER A 54 28.62 -14.01 3.75
C SER A 54 29.55 -13.43 4.83
N GLU A 55 29.26 -13.67 6.11
CA GLU A 55 30.04 -13.21 7.26
C GLU A 55 30.23 -11.68 7.30
N ILE A 56 29.26 -10.93 6.78
CA ILE A 56 29.25 -9.47 6.90
C ILE A 56 28.84 -9.09 8.32
N ASP A 57 29.76 -8.44 9.02
CA ASP A 57 29.61 -7.93 10.39
C ASP A 57 28.30 -7.14 10.59
N GLU A 58 27.56 -7.43 11.67
CA GLU A 58 26.26 -6.82 11.97
C GLU A 58 26.31 -5.31 12.24
N HIS A 59 27.46 -4.79 12.66
CA HIS A 59 27.68 -3.36 12.85
C HIS A 59 28.08 -2.64 11.55
N ASN A 60 28.21 -3.38 10.44
CA ASN A 60 28.45 -2.80 9.13
C ASN A 60 27.34 -1.79 8.76
N ILE A 61 27.74 -0.62 8.26
CA ILE A 61 26.84 0.46 7.85
C ILE A 61 25.76 0.00 6.85
N ASN A 62 26.04 -1.07 6.09
CA ASN A 62 25.13 -1.65 5.12
C ASN A 62 23.85 -2.22 5.76
N TYR A 63 23.87 -2.69 7.00
CA TYR A 63 22.64 -3.14 7.67
C TYR A 63 21.66 -1.99 7.92
N ARG A 64 22.15 -0.80 8.29
CA ARG A 64 21.30 0.41 8.43
C ARG A 64 20.77 0.89 7.09
N LYS A 65 21.61 0.88 6.05
CA LYS A 65 21.16 1.20 4.68
C LYS A 65 20.11 0.20 4.18
N LEU A 66 20.30 -1.08 4.49
CA LEU A 66 19.38 -2.15 4.10
C LEU A 66 17.98 -1.92 4.67
N GLU A 67 17.83 -1.54 5.94
CA GLU A 67 16.50 -1.27 6.49
C GLU A 67 15.80 -0.13 5.75
N SER A 68 16.52 0.97 5.47
CA SER A 68 15.97 2.13 4.75
C SER A 68 15.54 1.76 3.32
N VAL A 69 16.42 1.08 2.56
CA VAL A 69 16.13 0.66 1.19
C VAL A 69 15.00 -0.38 1.17
N SER A 70 15.01 -1.34 2.09
CA SER A 70 13.95 -2.35 2.21
C SER A 70 12.60 -1.72 2.50
N SER A 71 12.56 -0.67 3.33
CA SER A 71 11.34 0.09 3.58
C SER A 71 10.82 0.76 2.30
N LEU A 72 11.68 1.41 1.51
CA LEU A 72 11.28 2.02 0.23
C LEU A 72 10.79 0.97 -0.78
N LEU A 73 11.50 -0.16 -0.89
CA LEU A 73 11.10 -1.29 -1.73
C LEU A 73 9.74 -1.87 -1.30
N GLY A 74 9.51 -2.00 0.01
CA GLY A 74 8.23 -2.46 0.55
C GLY A 74 7.08 -1.53 0.20
N HIS A 75 7.26 -0.21 0.26
CA HIS A 75 6.25 0.76 -0.19
C HIS A 75 6.00 0.66 -1.69
N LEU A 76 7.06 0.55 -2.50
CA LEU A 76 6.93 0.42 -3.95
C LEU A 76 6.17 -0.86 -4.31
N PHE A 77 6.54 -1.99 -3.71
CA PHE A 77 5.94 -3.29 -3.95
C PHE A 77 4.48 -3.32 -3.53
N GLN A 78 4.16 -2.83 -2.32
CA GLN A 78 2.77 -2.82 -1.86
C GLN A 78 1.91 -1.86 -2.68
N ALA A 79 2.40 -0.68 -3.06
CA ALA A 79 1.65 0.22 -3.93
C ALA A 79 1.38 -0.41 -5.31
N GLN A 80 2.32 -1.19 -5.84
CA GLN A 80 2.12 -1.97 -7.07
C GLN A 80 1.06 -3.06 -6.89
N ASP A 81 1.11 -3.82 -5.81
CA ASP A 81 0.10 -4.84 -5.48
C ASP A 81 -1.30 -4.21 -5.36
N ASP A 82 -1.44 -3.13 -4.58
CA ASP A 82 -2.70 -2.39 -4.42
C ASP A 82 -3.25 -1.85 -5.76
N TYR A 83 -2.37 -1.32 -6.62
CA TYR A 83 -2.75 -0.81 -7.94
C TYR A 83 -3.21 -1.93 -8.86
N LEU A 84 -2.49 -3.06 -8.85
CA LEU A 84 -2.84 -4.23 -9.63
C LEU A 84 -4.13 -4.87 -9.11
N ASP A 85 -4.38 -4.91 -7.80
CA ASP A 85 -5.64 -5.41 -7.25
C ASP A 85 -6.83 -4.62 -7.81
N CYS A 86 -6.69 -3.29 -7.94
CA CYS A 86 -7.76 -2.45 -8.45
C CYS A 86 -7.92 -2.44 -9.99
N TYR A 87 -6.80 -2.40 -10.74
CA TYR A 87 -6.78 -2.08 -12.17
C TYR A 87 -6.30 -3.21 -13.09
N SER A 88 -5.82 -4.35 -12.57
CA SER A 88 -5.44 -5.46 -13.43
C SER A 88 -6.66 -6.08 -14.10
N ASP A 89 -6.46 -6.57 -15.32
CA ASP A 89 -7.40 -7.51 -15.93
C ASP A 89 -7.33 -8.85 -15.17
N PRO A 90 -8.45 -9.37 -14.62
CA PRO A 90 -8.50 -10.66 -13.94
C PRO A 90 -7.95 -11.82 -14.79
N SER A 91 -8.09 -11.75 -16.12
CA SER A 91 -7.56 -12.76 -17.04
C SER A 91 -6.03 -12.82 -17.04
N PHE A 92 -5.36 -11.73 -16.66
CA PHE A 92 -3.90 -11.65 -16.54
C PHE A 92 -3.43 -11.86 -15.09
N SER A 93 -4.12 -11.29 -14.10
CA SER A 93 -3.72 -11.39 -12.69
C SER A 93 -4.03 -12.76 -12.07
N GLY A 94 -4.99 -13.50 -12.63
CA GLY A 94 -5.48 -14.77 -12.09
C GLY A 94 -6.27 -14.63 -10.78
N LYS A 95 -6.57 -13.40 -10.35
CA LYS A 95 -7.37 -13.09 -9.16
C LYS A 95 -8.25 -11.87 -9.42
N ASP A 96 -9.48 -11.93 -8.91
CA ASP A 96 -10.32 -10.74 -8.77
C ASP A 96 -9.80 -9.89 -7.62
N GLY A 97 -9.72 -8.58 -7.84
CA GLY A 97 -9.38 -7.62 -6.78
C GLY A 97 -10.43 -7.58 -5.69
N THR A 98 -9.99 -7.51 -4.43
CA THR A 98 -10.87 -7.54 -3.25
C THR A 98 -10.66 -6.37 -2.30
N ASP A 99 -9.68 -5.51 -2.57
CA ASP A 99 -9.28 -4.44 -1.65
C ASP A 99 -10.40 -3.42 -1.41
N ILE A 100 -11.21 -3.12 -2.43
CA ILE A 100 -12.33 -2.18 -2.33
C ILE A 100 -13.43 -2.79 -1.46
N GLN A 101 -13.83 -4.03 -1.74
CA GLN A 101 -14.90 -4.75 -1.06
C GLN A 101 -14.57 -5.01 0.41
N THR A 102 -13.29 -5.24 0.72
CA THR A 102 -12.82 -5.52 2.08
C THR A 102 -12.32 -4.27 2.82
N ARG A 103 -12.42 -3.09 2.20
CA ARG A 103 -11.96 -1.80 2.74
C ARG A 103 -10.51 -1.86 3.25
N LYS A 104 -9.61 -2.35 2.40
CA LYS A 104 -8.18 -2.29 2.69
C LYS A 104 -7.71 -0.84 2.70
N CYS A 105 -6.80 -0.54 3.62
CA CYS A 105 -6.12 0.75 3.64
C CYS A 105 -5.00 0.72 2.59
N THR A 106 -5.39 0.84 1.32
CA THR A 106 -4.48 0.82 0.17
C THR A 106 -3.86 2.18 -0.09
N TRP A 107 -2.80 2.20 -0.90
CA TRP A 107 -2.23 3.42 -1.46
C TRP A 107 -3.27 4.26 -2.19
N LEU A 108 -4.18 3.62 -2.95
CA LEU A 108 -5.21 4.27 -3.75
C LEU A 108 -6.19 5.01 -2.84
N LEU A 109 -6.68 4.34 -1.79
CA LEU A 109 -7.59 4.93 -0.82
C LEU A 109 -6.92 6.09 -0.07
N ALA A 110 -5.72 5.87 0.48
CA ALA A 110 -4.99 6.90 1.21
C ALA A 110 -4.74 8.15 0.34
N THR A 111 -4.36 7.94 -0.93
CA THR A 111 -4.15 9.04 -1.90
C THR A 111 -5.45 9.75 -2.24
N ALA A 112 -6.51 9.00 -2.57
CA ALA A 112 -7.82 9.58 -2.91
C ALA A 112 -8.37 10.44 -1.76
N LEU A 113 -8.20 10.01 -0.50
CA LEU A 113 -8.61 10.77 0.67
C LEU A 113 -7.88 12.12 0.81
N HIS A 114 -6.70 12.32 0.23
CA HIS A 114 -6.03 13.63 0.27
C HIS A 114 -6.60 14.62 -0.75
N ILE A 115 -7.10 14.13 -1.88
CA ILE A 115 -7.41 14.96 -3.06
C ILE A 115 -8.90 15.01 -3.42
N CYS A 116 -9.71 14.14 -2.84
CA CYS A 116 -11.14 14.11 -3.11
C CYS A 116 -11.86 15.34 -2.54
N ASN A 117 -12.84 15.84 -3.29
CA ASN A 117 -13.75 16.87 -2.79
C ASN A 117 -14.80 16.26 -1.83
N LYS A 118 -15.63 17.11 -1.21
CA LYS A 118 -16.65 16.67 -0.23
C LYS A 118 -17.64 15.65 -0.80
N SER A 119 -18.10 15.85 -2.04
CA SER A 119 -19.05 14.94 -2.69
C SER A 119 -18.41 13.59 -3.01
N GLN A 120 -17.20 13.58 -3.56
CA GLN A 120 -16.43 12.37 -3.82
C GLN A 120 -16.11 11.62 -2.52
N ARG A 121 -15.74 12.33 -1.44
CA ARG A 121 -15.51 11.71 -0.13
C ARG A 121 -16.75 11.02 0.40
N GLN A 122 -17.90 11.68 0.30
CA GLN A 122 -19.16 11.10 0.76
C GLN A 122 -19.52 9.83 -0.02
N ARG A 123 -19.46 9.90 -1.36
CA ARG A 123 -19.69 8.73 -2.22
C ARG A 123 -18.70 7.60 -1.94
N LEU A 124 -17.43 7.94 -1.67
CA LEU A 124 -16.41 6.94 -1.34
C LEU A 124 -16.76 6.24 -0.02
N LYS A 125 -17.19 6.97 1.02
CA LYS A 125 -17.63 6.38 2.30
C LYS A 125 -18.84 5.47 2.16
N GLU A 126 -19.77 5.82 1.27
CA GLU A 126 -21.00 5.06 1.05
C GLU A 126 -20.79 3.77 0.27
N ASN A 127 -19.65 3.62 -0.43
CA ASN A 127 -19.42 2.50 -1.36
C ASN A 127 -18.19 1.65 -1.02
N ILE A 128 -17.22 2.17 -0.28
CA ILE A 128 -16.04 1.40 0.08
C ILE A 128 -16.33 0.40 1.21
N GLY A 129 -15.82 -0.83 1.09
CA GLY A 129 -16.09 -1.89 2.06
C GLY A 129 -17.41 -2.62 1.85
N ILE A 130 -18.04 -2.45 0.69
CA ILE A 130 -19.25 -3.16 0.30
C ILE A 130 -18.90 -4.16 -0.80
N ASP A 131 -19.22 -5.42 -0.55
CA ASP A 131 -19.07 -6.50 -1.54
C ASP A 131 -20.23 -6.48 -2.54
N ASP A 132 -20.27 -5.41 -3.34
CA ASP A 132 -21.26 -5.18 -4.39
C ASP A 132 -20.59 -4.60 -5.64
N PRO A 133 -20.83 -5.17 -6.84
CA PRO A 133 -20.21 -4.69 -8.09
C PRO A 133 -20.50 -3.23 -8.42
N HIS A 134 -21.69 -2.71 -8.06
CA HIS A 134 -22.02 -1.31 -8.32
C HIS A 134 -21.21 -0.39 -7.39
N SER A 135 -21.13 -0.70 -6.11
CA SER A 135 -20.27 0.03 -5.17
C SER A 135 -18.79 0.00 -5.57
N VAL A 136 -18.27 -1.15 -6.01
CA VAL A 136 -16.90 -1.25 -6.55
C VAL A 136 -16.72 -0.33 -7.76
N SER A 137 -17.66 -0.33 -8.69
CA SER A 137 -17.63 0.54 -9.88
C SER A 137 -17.65 2.02 -9.51
N VAL A 138 -18.45 2.42 -8.51
CA VAL A 138 -18.48 3.80 -8.01
C VAL A 138 -17.12 4.22 -7.45
N VAL A 139 -16.47 3.37 -6.64
CA VAL A 139 -15.14 3.66 -6.08
C VAL A 139 -14.08 3.76 -7.18
N LYS A 140 -14.08 2.84 -8.15
CA LYS A 140 -13.18 2.90 -9.32
C LYS A 140 -13.38 4.17 -10.13
N GLY A 141 -14.64 4.56 -10.41
CA GLY A 141 -14.95 5.81 -11.10
C GLY A 141 -14.44 7.04 -10.36
N ILE A 142 -14.51 7.07 -9.02
CA ILE A 142 -13.90 8.15 -8.21
C ILE A 142 -12.38 8.16 -8.37
N TYR A 143 -11.72 7.00 -8.37
CA TYR A 143 -10.27 6.92 -8.59
C TYR A 143 -9.86 7.40 -9.98
N ASP A 144 -10.66 7.09 -11.01
CA ASP A 144 -10.44 7.56 -12.37
C ASP A 144 -10.60 9.08 -12.48
N ASP A 145 -11.68 9.65 -11.91
CA ASP A 145 -11.92 11.10 -11.84
C ASP A 145 -10.75 11.84 -11.16
N LEU A 146 -10.17 11.23 -10.13
CA LEU A 146 -9.03 11.76 -9.37
C LEU A 146 -7.67 11.51 -10.05
N GLN A 147 -7.66 10.86 -11.22
CA GLN A 147 -6.46 10.50 -11.97
C GLN A 147 -5.47 9.66 -11.14
N ILE A 148 -5.96 8.77 -10.28
CA ILE A 148 -5.13 7.88 -9.45
C ILE A 148 -4.12 7.08 -10.30
N PRO A 149 -4.45 6.56 -11.51
CA PRO A 149 -3.45 5.90 -12.37
C PRO A 149 -2.28 6.79 -12.78
N ARG A 150 -2.52 8.09 -13.01
CA ARG A 150 -1.45 9.05 -13.31
C ARG A 150 -0.60 9.30 -12.07
N LEU A 151 -1.22 9.52 -10.92
CA LEU A 151 -0.53 9.77 -9.65
C LEU A 151 0.33 8.57 -9.24
N PHE A 152 -0.14 7.35 -9.51
CA PHE A 152 0.60 6.13 -9.26
C PHE A 152 1.92 6.07 -10.05
N LYS A 153 1.88 6.43 -11.34
CA LYS A 153 3.10 6.51 -12.17
C LYS A 153 4.10 7.51 -11.60
N VAL A 154 3.64 8.69 -11.16
CA VAL A 154 4.51 9.71 -10.54
C VAL A 154 5.10 9.19 -9.22
N TYR A 155 4.28 8.63 -8.34
CA TYR A 155 4.69 8.10 -7.05
C TYR A 155 5.74 6.99 -7.18
N THR A 156 5.50 6.02 -8.06
CA THR A 156 6.45 4.91 -8.28
C THR A 156 7.76 5.38 -8.91
N GLN A 157 7.73 6.39 -9.78
CA GLN A 157 8.94 6.96 -10.36
C GLN A 157 9.78 7.73 -9.33
N ASP A 158 9.14 8.47 -8.42
CA ASP A 158 9.81 9.12 -7.29
C ASP A 158 10.45 8.10 -6.33
N LEU A 159 9.71 7.03 -5.97
CA LEU A 159 10.25 5.95 -5.13
C LEU A 159 11.45 5.26 -5.79
N LYS A 160 11.37 4.93 -7.08
CA LYS A 160 12.50 4.35 -7.83
C LYS A 160 13.73 5.25 -7.79
N SER A 161 13.52 6.55 -7.97
CA SER A 161 14.61 7.54 -7.92
C SER A 161 15.25 7.61 -6.53
N LYS A 162 14.46 7.47 -5.45
CA LYS A 162 14.97 7.42 -4.07
C LYS A 162 15.71 6.13 -3.76
N ILE A 163 15.27 4.99 -4.29
CA ILE A 163 15.92 3.68 -4.10
C ILE A 163 17.29 3.62 -4.78
N GLN A 164 17.47 4.34 -5.89
CA GLN A 164 18.72 4.35 -6.67
C GLN A 164 19.79 5.33 -6.15
N ARG A 165 19.46 6.17 -5.16
CA ARG A 165 20.38 7.14 -4.54
C ARG A 165 21.05 6.54 -3.31
#